data_AF-A0A943PAA8-F1
#
_entry.id   AF-A0A943PAA8-F1
#
_cell.length_a   1.000
_cell.length_b   1.000
_cell.length_c   1.000
_cell.angle_alpha   90.00
_cell.angle_beta   90.00
_cell.angle_gamma   90.00
#
_symmetry.space_group_name_H-M   'P 1'
#
loop_
_entity.id
_entity.type
_entity.pdbx_description
1 polymer ?
#
loop_
_entity_poly.entity_id
_entity_poly.type
_entity_poly.pdbx_seq_one_letter_code
_entity_poly.pdbx_strand_id
1 'polypeptide(L)'
;MSKTRKINLKKVLSDKEKLKEAVLSEYCRMAFDDIGNYVEISKDEEGEIIVKYKEGKAFRTGNISEITRNRNGFKFKLYSKENALVRLGMYLGLWKEKPEEGDAEDIKSIEALLEEDDGG
;
A
#
# COMPACT_ATOMS: atom_id res chain seq x y z
N MET A 1 0.63 27.12 4.04
CA MET A 1 -0.84 26.90 4.14
C MET A 1 -1.25 25.88 3.08
N SER A 2 -1.60 24.66 3.48
CA SER A 2 -2.10 23.63 2.56
C SER A 2 -3.54 23.98 2.18
N LYS A 3 -3.82 24.20 0.89
CA LYS A 3 -5.19 24.35 0.39
C LYS A 3 -5.86 22.98 0.43
N THR A 4 -6.59 22.69 1.49
CA THR A 4 -7.52 21.55 1.50
C THR A 4 -8.53 21.76 0.37
N ARG A 5 -8.37 21.03 -0.74
CA ARG A 5 -9.37 21.01 -1.82
C ARG A 5 -10.65 20.44 -1.20
N LYS A 6 -11.66 21.28 -1.00
CA LYS A 6 -13.01 20.82 -0.66
C LYS A 6 -13.54 20.02 -1.84
N ILE A 7 -13.53 18.69 -1.71
CA ILE A 7 -14.15 17.80 -2.68
C ILE A 7 -15.67 17.99 -2.56
N ASN A 8 -16.32 18.41 -3.64
CA ASN A 8 -17.78 18.46 -3.69
C ASN A 8 -18.31 17.03 -3.87
N LEU A 9 -18.63 16.35 -2.77
CA LEU A 9 -19.08 14.96 -2.79
C LEU A 9 -20.28 14.76 -3.72
N LYS A 10 -21.23 15.71 -3.83
CA LYS A 10 -22.38 15.56 -4.74
C LYS A 10 -21.97 15.46 -6.22
N LYS A 11 -20.94 16.22 -6.60
CA LYS A 11 -20.38 16.22 -7.97
C LYS A 11 -19.48 15.01 -8.25
N VAL A 12 -18.83 14.47 -7.21
CA VAL A 12 -18.05 13.24 -7.33
C VAL A 12 -18.96 12.01 -7.36
N LEU A 13 -20.02 11.99 -6.56
CA LEU A 13 -21.01 10.91 -6.54
C LEU A 13 -21.86 10.86 -7.82
N SER A 14 -22.01 11.98 -8.54
CA SER A 14 -22.68 12.01 -9.84
C SER A 14 -21.86 11.38 -10.97
N ASP A 15 -20.56 11.20 -10.78
CA ASP A 15 -19.63 10.61 -11.76
C ASP A 15 -19.02 9.33 -11.19
N LYS A 16 -19.79 8.24 -11.30
CA LYS A 16 -19.46 6.95 -10.71
C LYS A 16 -18.15 6.37 -11.24
N GLU A 17 -17.84 6.54 -12.53
CA GLU A 17 -16.59 6.04 -13.11
C GLU A 17 -15.39 6.83 -12.60
N LYS A 18 -15.48 8.16 -12.51
CA LYS A 18 -14.39 8.95 -11.92
C LYS A 18 -14.15 8.63 -10.45
N LEU A 19 -15.21 8.35 -9.70
CA LEU A 19 -15.10 7.91 -8.31
C LEU A 19 -14.43 6.53 -8.22
N LYS A 20 -14.79 5.61 -9.12
CA LYS A 20 -14.18 4.27 -9.23
C LYS A 20 -12.69 4.38 -9.52
N GLU A 21 -12.28 5.17 -10.50
CA GLU A 21 -10.87 5.43 -10.82
C GLU A 21 -10.10 5.99 -9.62
N ALA A 22 -10.69 6.95 -8.90
CA ALA A 22 -10.08 7.53 -7.71
C ALA A 22 -9.87 6.49 -6.59
N VAL A 23 -10.87 5.65 -6.34
CA VAL A 23 -10.80 4.57 -5.34
C VAL A 23 -9.73 3.53 -5.72
N LEU A 24 -9.68 3.12 -6.98
CA LEU A 24 -8.67 2.17 -7.47
C LEU A 24 -7.27 2.77 -7.40
N SER A 25 -7.12 4.05 -7.74
CA SER A 25 -5.85 4.75 -7.61
C SER A 25 -5.33 4.74 -6.17
N GLU A 26 -6.21 4.82 -5.16
CA GLU A 26 -5.81 4.71 -3.76
C GLU A 26 -5.46 3.26 -3.38
N TYR A 27 -6.22 2.25 -3.83
CA TYR A 27 -5.85 0.86 -3.60
C TYR A 27 -4.51 0.50 -4.22
N CYS A 28 -4.23 0.91 -5.47
CA CYS A 28 -2.93 0.72 -6.08
C CYS A 28 -1.81 1.41 -5.28
N ARG A 29 -2.04 2.64 -4.81
CA ARG A 29 -1.05 3.34 -3.97
C ARG A 29 -0.74 2.56 -2.70
N MET A 30 -1.75 2.09 -1.97
CA MET A 30 -1.56 1.34 -0.73
C MET A 30 -0.93 -0.04 -0.97
N ALA A 31 -1.38 -0.75 -2.00
CA ALA A 31 -0.92 -2.08 -2.36
C ALA A 31 0.56 -2.11 -2.77
N PHE A 32 1.00 -1.08 -3.50
CA PHE A 32 2.34 -0.99 -4.07
C PHE A 32 3.20 0.08 -3.40
N ASP A 33 2.82 0.54 -2.22
CA ASP A 33 3.66 1.43 -1.42
C ASP A 33 4.86 0.68 -0.85
N ASP A 34 5.93 1.42 -0.62
CA ASP A 34 7.17 0.92 -0.06
C ASP A 34 7.48 1.59 1.28
N ILE A 35 7.90 0.81 2.28
CA ILE A 35 8.22 1.33 3.61
C ILE A 35 9.43 2.29 3.57
N GLY A 36 10.34 2.10 2.62
CA GLY A 36 11.46 2.98 2.33
C GLY A 36 11.03 4.37 1.83
N ASN A 37 9.77 4.56 1.44
CA ASN A 37 9.23 5.91 1.20
C ASN A 37 9.13 6.74 2.50
N TYR A 38 9.12 6.09 3.66
CA TYR A 38 8.90 6.70 4.97
C TYR A 38 10.11 6.67 5.89
N VAL A 39 10.92 5.62 5.77
CA VAL A 39 12.08 5.40 6.63
C VAL A 39 13.33 5.13 5.83
N GLU A 40 14.47 5.35 6.47
CA GLU A 40 15.79 4.91 6.02
C GLU A 40 16.26 3.83 6.98
N ILE A 41 16.62 2.67 6.43
CA ILE A 41 17.14 1.54 7.19
C ILE A 41 18.63 1.43 6.87
N SER A 42 19.47 1.50 7.89
CA SER A 42 20.94 1.42 7.77
C SER A 42 21.53 0.57 8.89
N LYS A 43 22.83 0.26 8.80
CA LYS A 43 23.60 -0.29 9.92
C LYS A 43 24.51 0.79 10.52
N ASP A 44 24.72 0.76 11.82
CA ASP A 44 25.74 1.59 12.47
C ASP A 44 27.13 0.95 12.46
N GLU A 45 28.07 1.59 13.16
CA GLU A 45 29.48 1.16 13.26
C GLU A 45 29.63 -0.20 13.97
N GLU A 46 28.65 -0.61 14.78
CA GLU A 46 28.61 -1.89 15.49
C GLU A 46 27.86 -2.98 14.70
N GLY A 47 27.26 -2.60 13.56
CA GLY A 47 26.49 -3.49 12.68
C GLY A 47 25.00 -3.60 13.05
N GLU A 48 24.53 -2.82 14.03
CA GLU A 48 23.14 -2.83 14.49
C GLU A 48 22.23 -2.08 13.51
N ILE A 49 21.01 -2.60 13.32
CA ILE A 49 20.05 -1.98 12.40
C ILE A 49 19.46 -0.73 13.05
N ILE A 50 19.64 0.41 12.37
CA ILE A 50 19.02 1.68 12.71
C ILE A 50 17.95 2.03 11.68
N VAL A 51 16.79 2.48 12.17
CA VAL A 51 15.70 3.02 11.36
C VAL A 51 15.52 4.50 11.66
N LYS A 52 15.66 5.34 10.63
CA LYS A 52 15.47 6.80 10.71
C LYS A 52 14.24 7.21 9.91
N TYR A 53 13.50 8.20 10.39
CA TYR A 53 12.37 8.76 9.65
C TYR A 53 12.86 9.75 8.59
N LYS A 54 12.32 9.69 7.38
CA LYS A 54 12.57 10.71 6.36
C LYS A 54 11.92 12.03 6.77
N GLU A 55 12.60 13.16 6.58
CA GLU A 55 12.07 14.45 7.01
C GLU A 55 10.84 14.92 6.22
N GLY A 56 9.85 15.44 6.95
CA GLY A 56 8.43 15.58 6.55
C GLY A 56 8.06 16.63 5.51
N LYS A 57 9.00 17.14 4.71
CA LYS A 57 8.65 17.98 3.55
C LYS A 57 8.41 17.17 2.27
N ALA A 58 8.83 15.90 2.21
CA ALA A 58 8.85 15.14 0.96
C ALA A 58 8.12 13.77 0.96
N PHE A 59 7.79 13.16 2.10
CA PHE A 59 7.18 11.84 2.09
C PHE A 59 5.64 11.88 2.00
N ARG A 60 5.07 11.02 1.16
CA ARG A 60 3.62 10.95 0.91
C ARG A 60 2.92 10.33 2.11
N THR A 61 2.10 11.11 2.83
CA THR A 61 1.41 10.63 4.04
C THR A 61 0.10 9.86 3.76
N GLY A 62 -0.26 9.64 2.50
CA GLY A 62 -1.58 9.10 2.11
C GLY A 62 -1.87 7.69 2.61
N ASN A 63 -0.82 6.88 2.81
CA ASN A 63 -0.94 5.50 3.30
C ASN A 63 -0.77 5.39 4.82
N ILE A 64 -0.63 6.50 5.56
CA ILE A 64 -0.48 6.47 7.01
C ILE A 64 -1.86 6.32 7.67
N SER A 65 -2.05 5.23 8.40
CA SER A 65 -3.29 4.94 9.12
C SER A 65 -3.30 5.52 10.54
N GLU A 66 -2.13 5.65 11.18
CA GLU A 66 -2.00 6.15 12.54
C GLU A 66 -0.62 6.78 12.77
N ILE A 67 -0.55 7.85 13.57
CA ILE A 67 0.70 8.46 14.07
C ILE A 67 0.61 8.59 15.59
N THR A 68 1.61 8.08 16.31
CA THR A 68 1.72 8.11 17.78
C THR A 68 3.04 8.78 18.17
N ARG A 69 3.03 9.69 19.15
CA ARG A 69 4.26 10.31 19.70
C ARG A 69 4.69 9.62 20.99
N ASN A 70 5.95 9.24 21.07
CA ASN A 70 6.60 8.63 22.23
C ASN A 70 7.80 9.47 22.71
N ARG A 71 8.39 9.12 23.85
CA ARG A 71 9.61 9.79 24.38
C ARG A 71 10.80 9.76 23.40
N ASN A 72 10.86 8.72 22.54
CA ASN A 72 11.99 8.49 21.63
C ASN A 72 11.69 8.89 20.17
N GLY A 73 10.56 9.56 19.88
CA GLY A 73 10.17 9.94 18.51
C GLY A 73 8.70 9.65 18.21
N PHE A 74 8.35 9.44 16.94
CA PHE A 74 7.00 9.10 16.53
C PHE A 74 6.97 7.68 15.94
N LYS A 75 5.97 6.88 16.29
CA LYS A 75 5.64 5.63 15.59
C LYS A 75 4.50 5.93 14.62
N PHE A 76 4.50 5.33 13.45
CA PHE A 76 3.33 5.37 12.57
C PHE A 76 3.00 3.96 12.06
N LYS A 77 1.75 3.79 11.64
CA LYS A 77 1.25 2.57 10.99
C LYS A 77 0.81 2.93 9.59
N LEU A 78 1.00 2.00 8.65
CA LEU A 78 0.44 2.11 7.31
C LEU A 78 -0.93 1.42 7.25
N TYR A 79 -1.73 1.69 6.22
CA TYR A 79 -2.87 0.81 5.92
C TYR A 79 -2.38 -0.58 5.51
N SER A 80 -3.24 -1.59 5.66
CA SER A 80 -2.89 -2.97 5.31
C SER A 80 -2.73 -3.12 3.80
N LYS A 81 -1.50 -3.45 3.38
CA LYS A 81 -1.15 -3.79 1.99
C LYS A 81 -1.96 -5.00 1.50
N GLU A 82 -2.08 -6.03 2.32
CA GLU A 82 -2.88 -7.23 2.03
C GLU A 82 -4.34 -6.87 1.71
N ASN A 83 -4.99 -6.06 2.57
CA ASN A 83 -6.36 -5.64 2.34
C ASN A 83 -6.51 -4.82 1.04
N ALA A 84 -5.52 -4.00 0.70
CA ALA A 84 -5.53 -3.24 -0.55
C ALA A 84 -5.39 -4.15 -1.77
N LEU A 85 -4.48 -5.13 -1.71
CA LEU A 85 -4.29 -6.14 -2.77
C LEU A 85 -5.55 -7.00 -2.95
N VAL A 86 -6.14 -7.53 -1.88
CA VAL A 86 -7.38 -8.32 -1.92
C VAL A 86 -8.49 -7.57 -2.64
N ARG A 87 -8.72 -6.31 -2.26
CA ARG A 87 -9.78 -5.48 -2.86
C ARG A 87 -9.50 -5.14 -4.31
N LEU A 88 -8.23 -4.92 -4.66
CA LEU A 88 -7.81 -4.65 -6.04
C LEU A 88 -7.97 -5.89 -6.92
N GLY A 89 -7.54 -7.07 -6.46
CA GLY A 89 -7.66 -8.31 -7.22
C GLY A 89 -9.11 -8.75 -7.40
N MET A 90 -9.97 -8.60 -6.39
CA MET A 90 -11.41 -8.80 -6.54
C MET A 90 -12.01 -7.88 -7.60
N TYR A 91 -11.60 -6.61 -7.62
CA TYR A 91 -12.06 -5.66 -8.63
C TYR A 91 -11.61 -6.02 -10.04
N LEU A 92 -10.36 -6.49 -10.18
CA LEU A 92 -9.77 -6.91 -11.45
C LEU A 92 -10.26 -8.30 -11.91
N GLY A 93 -11.01 -9.01 -11.07
CA GLY A 93 -11.48 -10.37 -11.36
C GLY A 93 -10.40 -11.44 -11.26
N LEU A 94 -9.29 -11.16 -10.54
CA LEU A 94 -8.20 -12.12 -10.32
C LEU A 94 -8.59 -13.23 -9.34
N TRP A 95 -9.48 -12.93 -8.39
CA TRP A 95 -10.05 -13.90 -7.47
C TRP A 95 -11.41 -13.42 -6.96
N LYS A 96 -12.19 -14.35 -6.43
CA LYS A 96 -13.52 -14.12 -5.86
C LYS A 96 -13.46 -14.06 -4.34
N GLU A 97 -14.51 -13.53 -3.71
CA GLU A 97 -14.63 -13.49 -2.23
C GLU A 97 -14.71 -14.89 -1.60
N LYS A 98 -15.15 -15.88 -2.39
CA LYS A 98 -15.09 -17.30 -2.06
C LYS A 98 -14.36 -18.03 -3.18
N PRO A 99 -13.32 -18.82 -2.87
CA PRO A 99 -12.64 -19.61 -3.89
C PRO A 99 -13.57 -20.67 -4.47
N GLU A 100 -13.46 -20.90 -5.78
CA GLU A 100 -14.09 -22.02 -6.50
C GLU A 100 -13.06 -23.16 -6.68
N GLU A 101 -13.50 -24.39 -6.95
CA GLU A 101 -12.62 -25.57 -7.02
C GLU A 101 -11.46 -25.44 -8.04
N GLY A 102 -11.56 -24.53 -9.02
CA GLY A 102 -10.53 -24.26 -10.02
C GLY A 102 -9.38 -23.35 -9.57
N ASP A 103 -9.53 -22.59 -8.47
CA ASP A 103 -8.55 -21.57 -8.07
C ASP A 103 -7.23 -22.19 -7.52
N ALA A 104 -7.23 -23.49 -7.20
CA ALA A 104 -6.05 -24.20 -6.70
C ALA A 104 -4.98 -24.50 -7.78
N GLU A 105 -5.36 -24.47 -9.06
CA GLU A 105 -4.43 -24.69 -10.19
C GLU A 105 -3.61 -23.42 -10.52
N ASP A 106 -4.20 -22.24 -10.31
CA ASP A 106 -3.54 -20.95 -10.55
C ASP A 106 -2.41 -20.67 -9.54
N ILE A 107 -2.58 -21.08 -8.27
CA ILE A 107 -1.55 -20.93 -7.23
C ILE A 107 -0.26 -21.68 -7.60
N LYS A 108 -0.38 -22.90 -8.12
CA LYS A 108 0.77 -23.71 -8.56
C LYS A 108 1.54 -23.06 -9.71
N SER A 109 0.83 -22.35 -10.58
CA SER A 109 1.44 -21.63 -11.70
C SER A 109 2.22 -20.40 -11.21
N ILE A 110 1.76 -19.73 -10.15
CA ILE A 110 2.47 -18.60 -9.52
C ILE A 110 3.74 -19.09 -8.82
N GLU A 111 3.67 -20.19 -8.07
CA GLU A 111 4.85 -20.78 -7.41
C GLU A 111 5.95 -21.13 -8.42
N ALA A 112 5.57 -21.72 -9.56
CA ALA A 112 6.51 -22.00 -10.65
C ALA A 112 7.15 -20.73 -11.25
N LEU A 113 6.39 -19.64 -11.41
CA LEU A 113 6.92 -18.36 -11.90
C LEU A 113 7.88 -17.69 -10.91
N LEU A 114 7.67 -17.87 -9.60
CA LEU A 114 8.56 -17.33 -8.57
C LEU A 114 9.87 -18.11 -8.46
N GLU A 115 9.85 -19.42 -8.75
CA GLU A 115 11.05 -20.26 -8.77
C GLU A 115 11.95 -20.00 -10.00
N GLU A 116 11.40 -19.49 -11.10
CA GLU A 116 12.16 -19.19 -12.32
C GLU A 116 12.98 -17.89 -12.24
N ASP A 117 12.65 -16.97 -11.33
CA ASP A 117 13.30 -15.63 -11.22
C ASP A 117 14.49 -15.60 -10.23
N ASP A 118 14.71 -16.65 -9.44
CA ASP A 118 15.85 -16.76 -8.49
C ASP A 118 17.18 -17.21 -9.17
N GLY A 119 17.23 -17.19 -10.52
CA GLY A 119 18.36 -17.63 -11.34
C GLY A 119 19.23 -16.53 -11.97
N GLY A 120 19.30 -15.33 -11.37
CA GLY A 120 20.08 -14.17 -11.87
C GLY A 120 21.29 -13.79 -11.01
#